data_AF-A0A1W9QS61-F1
#
_entry.id   AF-A0A1W9QS61-F1
#
_cell.length_a   1.000
_cell.length_b   1.000
_cell.length_c   1.000
_cell.angle_alpha   90.00
_cell.angle_beta   90.00
_cell.angle_gamma   90.00
#
_symmetry.space_group_name_H-M   'P 1'
#
loop_
_entity.id
_entity.type
_entity.pdbx_description
1 polymer ?
#
loop_
_entity_poly.entity_id
_entity_poly.type
_entity_poly.pdbx_seq_one_letter_code
_entity_poly.pdbx_strand_id
1 'polypeptide(L)'
;MSKKVNKTEILEPGKYYHILNRAVGNELLFKDEVDYAYFFNKIERFLLPVADLIAYCLIPNHFHFFARIHDEETILQRLNLIWAESFEQLVSNAFSNFLIVIARLLTKSIQERVSFLS
;
A
#
# COMPACT_ATOMS: atom_id res chain seq x y z
N MET A 1 26.31 -14.04 6.80
CA MET A 1 25.05 -13.30 7.05
C MET A 1 24.77 -12.44 5.83
N SER A 2 24.04 -12.97 4.86
CA SER A 2 23.87 -12.34 3.55
C SER A 2 23.05 -11.05 3.68
N LYS A 3 23.64 -9.90 3.34
CA LYS A 3 22.90 -8.64 3.21
C LYS A 3 21.79 -8.86 2.18
N LYS A 4 20.52 -8.81 2.61
CA LYS A 4 19.38 -8.69 1.71
C LYS A 4 19.54 -7.35 0.98
N VAL A 5 19.95 -7.40 -0.28
CA VAL A 5 19.86 -6.27 -1.18
C VAL A 5 18.37 -5.99 -1.37
N ASN A 6 17.92 -4.77 -1.09
CA ASN A 6 16.57 -4.33 -1.46
C ASN A 6 16.53 -4.27 -2.98
N LYS A 7 16.13 -5.38 -3.61
CA LYS A 7 15.91 -5.45 -5.04
C LYS A 7 14.58 -4.74 -5.30
N THR A 8 14.64 -3.56 -5.90
CA THR A 8 13.46 -2.88 -6.43
C THR A 8 12.99 -3.69 -7.63
N GLU A 9 12.02 -4.57 -7.43
CA GLU A 9 11.44 -5.34 -8.53
C GLU A 9 10.42 -4.46 -9.26
N ILE A 10 10.55 -4.41 -10.59
CA ILE A 10 9.57 -3.77 -11.45
C ILE A 10 8.33 -4.66 -11.43
N LEU A 11 7.17 -4.07 -11.14
CA LEU A 11 5.90 -4.76 -11.16
C LEU A 11 5.47 -4.94 -12.62
N GLU A 12 5.10 -6.15 -13.00
CA GLU A 12 4.76 -6.53 -14.37
C GLU A 12 3.27 -6.92 -14.47
N PRO A 13 2.63 -6.65 -15.62
CA PRO A 13 1.25 -7.04 -15.88
C PRO A 13 0.99 -8.54 -15.67
N GLY A 14 -0.11 -8.87 -14.99
CA GLY A 14 -0.58 -10.24 -14.80
C GLY A 14 0.26 -11.09 -13.83
N LYS A 15 1.35 -10.56 -13.27
CA LYS A 15 2.19 -11.25 -12.29
C LYS A 15 1.65 -11.10 -10.87
N TYR A 16 2.05 -12.05 -10.02
CA TYR A 16 1.67 -12.12 -8.62
C TYR A 16 2.82 -11.70 -7.71
N TYR A 17 2.51 -10.90 -6.69
CA TYR A 17 3.49 -10.36 -5.77
C TYR A 17 3.02 -10.50 -4.33
N HIS A 18 3.97 -10.81 -3.44
CA HIS A 18 3.80 -10.66 -2.00
C HIS A 18 4.30 -9.28 -1.59
N ILE A 19 3.37 -8.38 -1.31
CA ILE A 19 3.64 -6.99 -0.95
C ILE A 19 3.53 -6.88 0.57
N LEU A 20 4.57 -6.38 1.22
CA LEU A 20 4.60 -6.28 2.68
C LEU A 20 5.20 -4.95 3.13
N ASN A 21 4.65 -4.41 4.21
CA ASN A 21 5.20 -3.25 4.88
C ASN A 21 5.08 -3.43 6.40
N ARG A 22 6.07 -2.93 7.12
CA ARG A 22 6.16 -3.02 8.57
C ARG A 22 6.56 -1.65 9.12
N ALA A 23 5.86 -1.19 10.15
CA ALA A 23 6.24 0.02 10.88
C ALA A 23 7.61 -0.14 11.54
N VAL A 24 8.33 0.96 11.66
CA VAL A 24 9.67 0.96 12.27
C VAL A 24 9.56 0.77 13.78
N GLY A 25 10.38 -0.14 14.32
CA GLY A 25 10.43 -0.40 15.76
C GLY A 25 9.09 -0.92 16.30
N ASN A 26 8.63 -0.30 17.40
CA ASN A 26 7.41 -0.69 18.11
C ASN A 26 6.19 0.17 17.73
N GLU A 27 6.28 0.96 16.66
CA GLU A 27 5.14 1.76 16.21
C GLU A 27 4.00 0.88 15.67
N LEU A 28 2.76 1.30 15.92
CA LEU A 28 1.58 0.62 15.38
C LEU A 28 1.09 1.39 14.16
N LEU A 29 0.86 0.67 13.06
CA LEU A 29 0.13 1.16 11.89
C LEU A 29 -1.36 1.33 12.19
N PHE A 30 -1.92 0.40 12.99
CA PHE A 30 -3.32 0.39 13.35
C PHE A 30 -3.44 0.36 14.87
N LYS A 31 -4.00 1.44 15.44
CA LYS A 31 -4.21 1.55 16.89
C LYS A 31 -5.60 1.13 17.31
N ASP A 32 -6.56 1.38 16.43
CA ASP A 32 -7.97 1.12 16.64
C ASP A 32 -8.64 0.69 15.34
N GLU A 33 -9.91 0.29 15.42
CA GLU A 33 -10.73 -0.12 14.27
C GLU A 33 -10.90 0.98 13.22
N VAL A 34 -10.78 2.26 13.62
CA VAL A 34 -10.89 3.40 12.68
C VAL A 34 -9.69 3.44 11.75
N ASP A 35 -8.49 3.17 12.25
CA ASP A 35 -7.29 3.07 11.42
C ASP A 35 -7.40 1.91 10.41
N TYR A 36 -7.93 0.75 10.82
CA TYR A 36 -8.18 -0.37 9.90
C TYR A 36 -9.20 0.00 8.82
N ALA A 37 -10.34 0.58 9.19
CA ALA A 37 -11.36 1.01 8.23
C ALA A 37 -10.84 2.06 7.26
N TYR A 38 -10.08 3.04 7.75
CA TYR A 38 -9.41 4.04 6.92
C TYR A 38 -8.46 3.38 5.93
N PHE A 39 -7.66 2.42 6.39
CA PHE A 39 -6.70 1.70 5.55
C PHE A 39 -7.40 0.91 4.43
N PHE A 40 -8.45 0.17 4.75
CA PHE A 40 -9.24 -0.55 3.74
C PHE A 40 -9.83 0.38 2.68
N ASN A 41 -10.40 1.52 3.09
CA ASN A 41 -10.88 2.52 2.12
C ASN A 41 -9.78 3.01 1.16
N LYS A 42 -8.52 3.06 1.62
CA LYS A 42 -7.39 3.44 0.75
C LYS A 42 -6.91 2.30 -0.13
N ILE A 43 -6.99 1.05 0.31
CA ILE A 43 -6.79 -0.12 -0.55
C ILE A 43 -7.78 -0.06 -1.73
N GLU A 44 -9.06 0.13 -1.43
CA GLU A 44 -10.11 0.23 -2.46
C GLU A 44 -9.84 1.35 -3.45
N ARG A 45 -9.43 2.51 -2.95
CA ARG A 45 -9.21 3.69 -3.79
C ARG A 45 -7.95 3.59 -4.66
N PHE A 46 -6.85 3.06 -4.13
CA PHE A 46 -5.54 3.15 -4.78
C PHE A 46 -5.04 1.82 -5.32
N LEU A 47 -5.29 0.71 -4.63
CA LEU A 47 -4.74 -0.60 -5.02
C LEU A 47 -5.69 -1.40 -5.92
N LEU A 48 -6.99 -1.46 -5.60
CA LEU A 48 -7.96 -2.26 -6.38
C LEU A 48 -8.16 -1.80 -7.85
N PRO A 49 -7.86 -0.54 -8.23
CA PRO A 49 -7.83 -0.17 -9.65
C PRO A 49 -6.64 -0.77 -10.42
N VAL A 50 -5.54 -1.11 -9.73
CA VAL A 50 -4.29 -1.56 -10.36
C VAL A 50 -3.94 -3.03 -10.08
N ALA A 51 -4.58 -3.65 -9.09
CA ALA A 51 -4.30 -5.02 -8.71
C ALA A 51 -5.51 -5.73 -8.07
N ASP A 52 -5.62 -7.04 -8.34
CA ASP A 52 -6.47 -7.94 -7.58
C ASP A 52 -5.80 -8.27 -6.25
N LEU A 53 -6.46 -7.97 -5.12
CA LEU A 53 -6.01 -8.41 -3.80
C LEU A 53 -6.55 -9.82 -3.53
N ILE A 54 -5.70 -10.83 -3.72
CA ILE A 54 -6.05 -12.24 -3.61
C ILE A 54 -6.13 -12.69 -2.14
N ALA A 55 -5.19 -12.22 -1.32
CA ALA A 55 -5.20 -12.46 0.11
C ALA A 55 -4.55 -11.28 0.85
N TYR A 56 -4.95 -11.06 2.11
CA TYR A 56 -4.33 -10.06 2.98
C TYR A 56 -4.25 -10.53 4.42
N CYS A 57 -3.31 -9.97 5.16
CA CYS A 57 -3.18 -10.08 6.60
C CYS A 57 -2.83 -8.71 7.17
N LEU A 58 -3.64 -8.20 8.10
CA LEU A 58 -3.43 -6.92 8.77
C LEU A 58 -3.15 -7.18 10.25
N ILE A 59 -1.96 -6.83 10.70
CA ILE A 59 -1.53 -6.95 12.10
C ILE A 59 -1.20 -5.52 12.57
N PRO A 60 -1.41 -5.16 13.87
CA PRO A 60 -1.26 -3.78 14.32
C PRO A 60 0.02 -3.05 13.88
N ASN A 61 1.14 -3.76 13.71
CA ASN A 61 2.44 -3.20 13.32
C ASN A 61 2.82 -3.42 11.83
N HIS A 62 2.12 -4.28 11.08
CA HIS A 62 2.49 -4.60 9.69
C HIS A 62 1.32 -5.19 8.89
N PHE A 63 1.40 -5.10 7.56
CA PHE A 63 0.46 -5.75 6.66
C PHE A 63 1.18 -6.54 5.58
N HIS A 64 0.53 -7.62 5.13
CA HIS A 64 0.96 -8.48 4.04
C HIS A 64 -0.18 -8.61 3.03
N PHE A 65 0.12 -8.47 1.75
CA PHE A 65 -0.81 -8.65 0.63
C PHE A 65 -0.25 -9.66 -0.35
N PHE A 66 -1.10 -10.53 -0.86
CA PHE A 66 -0.83 -11.29 -2.07
C PHE A 66 -1.71 -10.73 -3.18
N ALA A 67 -1.09 -10.12 -4.18
CA ALA A 67 -1.80 -9.35 -5.19
C ALA A 67 -1.35 -9.71 -6.61
N ARG A 68 -2.28 -9.70 -7.56
CA ARG A 68 -2.00 -9.85 -8.99
C ARG A 68 -2.14 -8.49 -9.67
N ILE A 69 -1.11 -8.03 -10.37
CA ILE A 69 -1.18 -6.74 -11.07
C ILE A 69 -2.05 -6.90 -12.32
N HIS A 70 -2.94 -5.94 -12.54
CA HIS A 70 -3.77 -5.90 -13.75
C HIS A 70 -2.93 -5.59 -14.99
N ASP A 71 -3.45 -5.97 -16.16
CA ASP A 71 -2.94 -5.45 -17.43
C ASP A 71 -3.30 -3.98 -17.62
N GLU A 72 -2.54 -3.30 -18.49
CA GLU A 72 -2.66 -1.86 -18.72
C GLU A 72 -4.08 -1.45 -19.13
N GLU A 73 -4.71 -2.23 -20.02
CA GLU A 73 -6.08 -1.96 -20.48
C GLU A 73 -7.07 -1.96 -19.31
N THR A 74 -7.01 -2.98 -18.45
CA THR A 74 -7.84 -3.07 -17.25
C THR A 74 -7.61 -1.89 -16.31
N ILE A 75 -6.35 -1.47 -16.13
CA ILE A 75 -6.01 -0.33 -15.27
C ILE A 75 -6.61 0.96 -15.82
N LEU A 76 -6.42 1.23 -17.12
CA LEU A 76 -6.97 2.41 -17.78
C LEU A 76 -8.49 2.47 -17.64
N GLN A 77 -9.18 1.35 -17.89
CA GLN A 77 -10.62 1.23 -17.72
C GLN A 77 -11.06 1.51 -16.28
N ARG A 78 -10.42 0.88 -15.29
CA ARG A 78 -10.78 1.05 -13.86
C ARG A 78 -10.53 2.46 -13.34
N LEU A 79 -9.52 3.16 -13.88
CA LEU A 79 -9.20 4.54 -13.54
C LEU A 79 -9.96 5.57 -14.38
N ASN A 80 -10.79 5.14 -15.34
CA ASN A 80 -11.44 6.00 -16.34
C ASN A 80 -10.44 6.90 -17.09
N LEU A 81 -9.30 6.33 -17.48
CA LEU A 81 -8.26 6.98 -18.27
C LEU A 81 -8.31 6.49 -19.71
N ILE A 82 -7.96 7.38 -20.65
CA ILE A 82 -7.93 7.06 -22.08
C ILE A 82 -6.50 6.72 -22.53
N TRP A 83 -5.49 7.20 -21.80
CA TRP A 83 -4.08 7.01 -22.08
C TRP A 83 -3.24 7.14 -20.80
N ALA A 84 -2.03 6.60 -20.83
CA ALA A 84 -0.99 6.80 -19.83
C ALA A 84 0.38 6.90 -20.52
N GLU A 85 1.35 7.56 -19.88
CA GLU A 85 2.72 7.65 -20.43
C GLU A 85 3.43 6.30 -20.38
N SER A 86 3.23 5.54 -19.29
CA SER A 86 3.69 4.17 -19.17
C SER A 86 2.90 3.38 -18.12
N PHE A 87 2.90 2.06 -18.29
CA PHE A 87 2.36 1.12 -17.32
C PHE A 87 3.02 1.26 -15.94
N GLU A 88 4.35 1.40 -15.91
CA GLU A 88 5.12 1.52 -14.66
C GLU A 88 4.70 2.77 -13.89
N GLN A 89 4.39 3.87 -14.59
CA GLN A 89 3.96 5.10 -13.94
C GLN A 89 2.56 4.95 -13.35
N LEU A 90 1.61 4.29 -14.03
CA LEU A 90 0.28 4.01 -13.50
C LEU A 90 0.36 3.24 -12.18
N VAL A 91 1.09 2.13 -12.20
CA VAL A 91 1.25 1.26 -11.03
C VAL A 91 2.04 1.98 -9.93
N SER A 92 3.15 2.63 -10.26
CA SER A 92 3.97 3.37 -9.30
C SER A 92 3.19 4.50 -8.62
N ASN A 93 2.35 5.23 -9.35
CA ASN A 93 1.51 6.28 -8.78
C ASN A 93 0.48 5.72 -7.80
N ALA A 94 -0.17 4.62 -8.15
CA ALA A 94 -1.11 3.93 -7.26
C ALA A 94 -0.44 3.47 -5.96
N PHE A 95 0.69 2.76 -6.07
CA PHE A 95 1.43 2.29 -4.90
C PHE A 95 2.05 3.43 -4.08
N SER A 96 2.56 4.49 -4.72
CA SER A 96 3.09 5.66 -4.01
C SER A 96 2.00 6.38 -3.21
N ASN A 97 0.84 6.61 -3.83
CA ASN A 97 -0.32 7.18 -3.15
C ASN A 97 -0.78 6.30 -1.99
N PHE A 98 -0.74 4.98 -2.15
CA PHE A 98 -1.03 4.04 -1.09
C PHE A 98 0.02 4.08 0.04
N LEU A 99 1.32 4.15 -0.26
CA LEU A 99 2.38 4.24 0.76
C LEU A 99 2.31 5.55 1.56
N ILE A 100 1.83 6.65 0.98
CA ILE A 100 1.57 7.90 1.72
C ILE A 100 0.53 7.68 2.83
N VAL A 101 -0.40 6.74 2.66
CA VAL A 101 -1.38 6.36 3.70
C VAL A 101 -0.68 5.81 4.93
N ILE A 102 0.37 5.00 4.74
CA ILE A 102 1.19 4.44 5.83
C ILE A 102 1.85 5.56 6.62
N ALA A 103 2.47 6.52 5.91
CA ALA A 103 3.08 7.67 6.56
C ALA A 103 2.05 8.46 7.40
N ARG A 104 0.82 8.65 6.89
CA ARG A 104 -0.26 9.35 7.61
C ARG A 104 -0.70 8.62 8.88
N LEU A 105 -0.88 7.30 8.81
CA LEU A 105 -1.23 6.48 9.97
C LEU A 105 -0.15 6.59 11.07
N LEU A 106 1.12 6.56 10.67
CA LEU A 106 2.23 6.75 11.60
C LEU A 106 2.32 8.19 12.14
N THR A 107 2.01 9.23 11.35
CA THR A 107 2.05 10.61 11.86
C THR A 107 0.91 10.93 12.83
N LYS A 108 -0.30 10.39 12.60
CA LYS A 108 -1.39 10.43 13.57
C LYS A 108 -0.92 9.79 14.89
N SER A 109 -0.09 8.75 14.78
CA SER A 109 0.46 8.07 15.94
C SER A 109 1.28 8.99 16.86
N ILE A 110 2.14 9.81 16.25
CA ILE A 110 3.06 10.73 16.92
C ILE A 110 2.31 11.89 17.55
N GLN A 111 1.34 12.48 16.83
CA GLN A 111 0.62 13.66 17.31
C GLN A 111 -0.19 13.36 18.58
N GLU A 112 -0.82 12.18 18.66
CA GLU A 112 -1.49 11.73 19.89
C GLU A 112 -0.50 11.61 21.06
N ARG A 113 0.71 11.05 20.85
CA ARG A 113 1.71 10.94 21.93
C ARG A 113 2.19 12.29 22.46
N VAL A 114 2.30 13.32 21.62
CA VAL A 114 2.65 14.68 22.05
C VAL A 114 1.54 15.28 22.92
N SER A 115 0.26 15.03 22.60
CA SER A 115 -0.86 15.56 23.38
C SER A 115 -1.01 14.98 24.78
N PHE A 116 -0.43 13.81 25.07
CA PHE A 116 -0.42 13.21 26.41
C PHE A 116 0.77 13.65 27.29
N LEU A 117 1.65 14.52 26.78
CA LEU A 117 2.86 14.99 27.50
C LEU A 117 2.74 16.45 27.99
N SER A 118 1.56 17.06 27.95
CA SER A 118 1.26 18.39 28.51
C SER A 118 0.40 18.30 29.76
#